data_AF-A0A7L9FI72-F1
#
_entry.id   AF-A0A7L9FI72-F1
#
_cell.length_a   1.000
_cell.length_b   1.000
_cell.length_c   1.000
_cell.angle_alpha   90.00
_cell.angle_beta   90.00
_cell.angle_gamma   90.00
#
_symmetry.space_group_name_H-M   'P 1'
#
loop_
_entity.id
_entity.type
_entity.pdbx_description
1 polymer ?
#
loop_
_entity_poly.entity_id
_entity_poly.type
_entity_poly.pdbx_seq_one_letter_code
_entity_poly.pdbx_strand_id
1 'polypeptide(L)'
;MSLRVYRNEDVKRVIAFIPPGHRHVRVLIELPDTAIVLQEAAVTGIVRAYVDVATHPVRRAVELVSRRLSERKTGYAESQLVESGRSEEEVIKELEKLLSG
;
A
#
# COMPACT_ATOMS: atom_id res chain seq x y z
N MET A 1 13.55 -7.96 -8.56
CA MET A 1 12.18 -8.25 -8.13
C MET A 1 11.38 -8.59 -9.39
N SER A 2 10.59 -9.66 -9.41
CA SER A 2 9.66 -9.91 -10.53
C SER A 2 8.39 -9.10 -10.31
N LEU A 3 8.03 -8.21 -11.23
CA LEU A 3 6.78 -7.45 -11.17
C LEU A 3 5.63 -8.29 -11.72
N ARG A 4 4.51 -8.36 -11.00
CA ARG A 4 3.25 -8.94 -11.49
C ARG A 4 2.20 -7.85 -11.50
N VAL A 5 1.46 -7.76 -12.60
CA VAL A 5 0.37 -6.80 -12.78
C VAL A 5 -0.92 -7.59 -12.85
N TYR A 6 -1.88 -7.27 -11.97
CA TYR A 6 -3.22 -7.85 -11.97
C TYR A 6 -4.21 -6.78 -12.42
N ARG A 7 -5.05 -7.13 -13.39
CA ARG A 7 -6.22 -6.35 -13.78
C ARG A 7 -7.35 -6.60 -12.80
N ASN A 8 -8.38 -5.75 -12.87
CA ASN A 8 -9.58 -5.95 -12.06
C ASN A 8 -10.23 -7.33 -12.32
N GLU A 9 -10.24 -7.80 -13.58
CA GLU A 9 -10.76 -9.13 -13.94
C GLU A 9 -9.96 -10.30 -13.37
N ASP A 10 -8.70 -10.08 -12.97
CA ASP A 10 -7.85 -11.11 -12.35
C ASP A 10 -8.15 -11.27 -10.85
N VAL A 11 -8.73 -10.25 -10.20
CA VAL A 11 -8.99 -10.26 -8.76
C VAL A 11 -10.22 -11.13 -8.48
N LYS A 12 -9.99 -12.30 -7.88
CA LYS A 12 -11.07 -13.26 -7.58
C LYS A 12 -12.02 -12.74 -6.50
N ARG A 13 -11.48 -12.17 -5.42
CA ARG A 13 -12.24 -11.51 -4.35
C ARG A 13 -11.35 -10.73 -3.40
N VAL A 14 -11.97 -9.79 -2.68
CA VAL A 14 -11.38 -9.04 -1.56
C VAL A 14 -12.27 -9.19 -0.34
N ILE A 15 -11.70 -9.52 0.83
CA ILE A 15 -12.44 -9.67 2.09
C ILE A 15 -11.79 -8.81 3.17
N ALA A 16 -12.55 -7.87 3.72
CA ALA A 16 -12.18 -7.15 4.95
C ALA A 16 -12.86 -7.80 6.15
N PHE A 17 -12.10 -8.16 7.18
CA PHE A 17 -12.61 -8.85 8.35
C PHE A 17 -11.79 -8.54 9.61
N ILE A 18 -12.39 -8.73 10.78
CA ILE A 18 -11.69 -8.69 12.07
C ILE A 18 -11.63 -10.13 12.59
N PRO A 19 -10.43 -10.74 12.73
CA PRO A 19 -10.32 -12.09 13.27
C PRO A 19 -10.85 -12.16 14.72
N PRO A 20 -11.38 -13.32 15.17
CA PRO A 20 -11.75 -13.51 16.57
C PRO A 20 -10.61 -13.13 17.53
N GLY A 21 -10.94 -12.41 18.59
CA GLY A 21 -9.96 -11.94 19.58
C GLY A 21 -9.07 -10.77 19.14
N HIS A 22 -9.24 -10.26 17.92
CA HIS A 22 -8.49 -9.10 17.42
C HIS A 22 -9.35 -7.85 17.39
N ARG A 23 -8.70 -6.68 17.39
CA ARG A 23 -9.36 -5.36 17.32
C ARG A 23 -9.27 -4.70 15.95
N HIS A 24 -8.28 -5.10 15.16
CA HIS A 24 -7.91 -4.42 13.92
C HIS A 24 -8.32 -5.24 12.70
N VAL A 25 -8.68 -4.54 11.63
CA VAL A 25 -9.06 -5.13 10.35
C VAL A 25 -7.89 -5.88 9.71
N ARG A 26 -8.23 -6.92 8.97
CA ARG A 26 -7.39 -7.61 8.00
C ARG A 26 -8.08 -7.55 6.64
N VAL A 27 -7.29 -7.46 5.59
CA VAL A 27 -7.80 -7.51 4.21
C VAL A 27 -7.14 -8.65 3.47
N LEU A 28 -7.93 -9.65 3.07
CA LEU A 28 -7.54 -10.70 2.14
C LEU A 28 -7.75 -10.19 0.71
N ILE A 29 -6.76 -10.38 -0.16
CA ILE A 29 -6.88 -10.20 -1.61
C ILE A 29 -6.51 -11.55 -2.24
N GLU A 30 -7.46 -12.14 -2.96
CA GLU A 30 -7.27 -13.42 -3.65
C GLU A 30 -7.09 -13.18 -5.15
N LEU A 31 -6.00 -13.72 -5.70
CA LEU A 31 -5.54 -13.56 -7.07
C LEU A 31 -5.48 -14.95 -7.77
N PRO A 32 -5.20 -15.04 -9.08
CA PRO A 32 -5.19 -16.31 -9.80
C PRO A 32 -4.19 -17.33 -9.23
N ASP A 33 -3.04 -16.84 -8.80
CA ASP A 33 -1.82 -17.57 -8.47
C ASP A 33 -1.34 -17.35 -7.03
N THR A 34 -1.96 -16.43 -6.29
CA THR A 34 -1.59 -16.14 -4.90
C THR A 34 -2.75 -15.57 -4.08
N ALA A 35 -2.60 -15.55 -2.76
CA ALA A 35 -3.49 -14.86 -1.84
C ALA A 35 -2.65 -14.10 -0.81
N ILE A 36 -3.01 -12.84 -0.55
CA ILE A 36 -2.29 -11.98 0.40
C ILE A 36 -3.24 -11.48 1.48
N VAL A 37 -2.78 -11.48 2.75
CA VAL A 37 -3.51 -10.88 3.87
C VAL A 37 -2.71 -9.69 4.39
N LEU A 38 -3.32 -8.52 4.37
CA LEU A 38 -2.72 -7.28 4.84
C LEU A 38 -3.28 -6.90 6.22
N GLN A 39 -2.40 -6.35 7.07
CA GLN A 39 -2.79 -5.74 8.33
C GLN A 39 -3.34 -4.33 8.11
N GLU A 40 -4.20 -3.87 9.03
CA GLU A 40 -4.83 -2.54 8.98
C GLU A 40 -3.85 -1.39 8.68
N ALA A 41 -2.67 -1.38 9.31
CA ALA A 41 -1.66 -0.35 9.09
C ALA A 41 -1.13 -0.33 7.64
N ALA A 42 -0.94 -1.51 7.01
CA ALA A 42 -0.50 -1.61 5.62
C ALA A 42 -1.59 -1.14 4.66
N VAL A 43 -2.83 -1.58 4.89
CA VAL A 43 -4.01 -1.12 4.11
C VAL A 43 -4.17 0.39 4.22
N THR A 44 -4.01 0.94 5.43
CA THR A 44 -4.07 2.39 5.67
C THR A 44 -3.01 3.14 4.86
N GLY A 45 -1.78 2.62 4.78
CA GLY A 45 -0.73 3.21 3.94
C GLY A 45 -1.06 3.16 2.45
N ILE A 46 -1.60 2.04 1.95
CA ILE A 46 -2.05 1.92 0.55
C ILE A 46 -3.15 2.95 0.25
N VAL A 47 -4.17 3.02 1.10
CA VAL A 47 -5.28 3.97 0.93
C VAL A 47 -4.77 5.41 0.97
N ARG A 48 -3.87 5.74 1.89
CA ARG A 48 -3.24 7.07 1.96
C ARG A 48 -2.51 7.42 0.66
N ALA A 49 -1.63 6.54 0.19
CA ALA A 49 -0.87 6.78 -1.04
C ALA A 49 -1.79 6.96 -2.26
N TYR A 50 -2.83 6.12 -2.37
CA TYR A 50 -3.80 6.22 -3.46
C TYR A 50 -4.58 7.53 -3.41
N VAL A 51 -5.15 7.90 -2.25
CA VAL A 51 -5.95 9.12 -2.09
C VAL A 51 -5.11 10.37 -2.32
N ASP A 52 -3.87 10.39 -1.82
CA ASP A 52 -2.94 11.52 -1.94
C ASP A 52 -2.66 11.87 -3.40
N VAL A 53 -2.56 10.88 -4.28
CA VAL A 53 -2.40 11.11 -5.73
C VAL A 53 -3.75 11.33 -6.41
N ALA A 54 -4.72 10.42 -6.20
CA ALA A 54 -5.96 10.39 -6.95
C ALA A 54 -6.87 11.62 -6.72
N THR A 55 -6.75 12.26 -5.56
CA THR A 55 -7.61 13.41 -5.17
C THR A 55 -6.89 14.75 -5.26
N HIS A 56 -5.58 14.77 -5.52
CA HIS A 56 -4.82 16.01 -5.59
C HIS A 56 -4.77 16.53 -7.04
N PRO A 57 -4.98 17.84 -7.29
CA PRO A 57 -5.18 18.37 -8.64
C PRO A 57 -3.97 18.25 -9.58
N VAL A 58 -2.76 18.18 -9.02
CA VAL A 58 -1.50 18.18 -9.80
C VAL A 58 -0.47 17.14 -9.36
N ARG A 59 -0.74 16.37 -8.29
CA ARG A 59 0.22 15.40 -7.78
C ARG A 59 0.10 14.14 -8.61
N ARG A 60 1.24 13.55 -8.95
CA ARG A 60 1.38 12.42 -9.86
C ARG A 60 2.01 11.21 -9.19
N ALA A 61 2.75 11.39 -8.10
CA ALA A 61 3.29 10.28 -7.33
C ALA A 61 3.47 10.62 -5.84
N VAL A 62 3.45 9.59 -5.02
CA VAL A 62 3.94 9.61 -3.64
C VAL A 62 4.54 8.25 -3.34
N GLU A 63 5.67 8.22 -2.65
CA GLU A 63 6.28 6.98 -2.17
C GLU A 63 6.19 6.95 -0.64
N LEU A 64 5.56 5.90 -0.11
CA LEU A 64 5.56 5.60 1.31
C LEU A 64 6.43 4.37 1.56
N VAL A 65 7.41 4.50 2.45
CA VAL A 65 8.35 3.44 2.81
C VAL A 65 8.15 3.02 4.26
N SER A 66 8.42 1.74 4.53
CA SER A 66 8.32 1.20 5.90
C SER A 66 9.42 1.81 6.77
N ARG A 67 9.03 2.51 7.84
CA ARG A 67 9.94 2.99 8.88
C ARG A 67 9.41 2.62 10.25
N ARG A 68 10.33 2.31 11.17
CA ARG A 68 10.04 2.15 12.59
C ARG A 68 10.09 3.53 13.25
N LEU A 69 8.99 3.95 13.87
CA LEU A 69 8.86 5.28 14.47
C LEU A 69 8.93 5.21 16.00
N SER A 70 9.93 5.89 16.57
CA SER A 70 10.06 6.09 18.02
C SER A 70 8.95 7.00 18.55
N GLU A 71 8.71 8.13 17.89
CA GLU A 71 7.65 9.08 18.20
C GLU A 71 6.42 8.83 17.32
N ARG A 72 5.28 8.52 17.96
CA ARG A 72 4.01 8.26 17.29
C ARG A 72 2.83 8.51 18.23
N LYS A 73 1.65 8.72 17.65
CA LYS A 73 0.41 8.85 18.42
C LYS A 73 0.08 7.53 19.15
N THR A 74 -0.54 7.62 20.32
CA THR A 74 -0.99 6.46 21.10
C THR A 74 -1.91 5.58 20.26
N GLY A 75 -1.66 4.26 20.28
CA GLY A 75 -2.44 3.27 19.53
C GLY A 75 -1.98 3.03 18.08
N TYR A 76 -1.01 3.81 17.58
CA TYR A 76 -0.46 3.57 16.24
C TYR A 76 0.61 2.48 16.25
N ALA A 77 0.68 1.73 15.14
CA ALA A 77 1.72 0.74 14.92
C ALA A 77 3.11 1.37 14.95
N GLU A 78 4.09 0.60 15.45
CA GLU A 78 5.49 1.03 15.52
C GLU A 78 6.12 1.12 14.12
N SER A 79 5.86 0.14 13.27
CA SER A 79 6.21 0.18 11.85
C SER A 79 5.07 0.83 11.07
N GLN A 80 5.38 1.90 10.35
CA GLN A 80 4.41 2.62 9.51
C GLN A 80 4.97 2.86 8.12
N LEU A 81 4.08 3.04 7.16
CA LEU A 81 4.40 3.57 5.84
C LEU A 81 4.37 5.09 5.92
N VAL A 82 5.52 5.72 5.70
CA VAL A 82 5.72 7.17 5.75
C VAL A 82 6.47 7.65 4.51
N GLU A 83 6.30 8.92 4.18
CA GLU A 83 6.85 9.57 3.00
C GLU A 83 8.38 9.40 2.96
N SER A 84 8.90 8.93 1.83
CA SER A 84 10.34 8.67 1.69
C SER A 84 11.17 9.94 1.54
N GLY A 85 10.55 11.02 1.06
CA GLY A 85 11.18 12.29 0.71
C GLY A 85 11.69 12.37 -0.74
N ARG A 86 11.54 11.32 -1.54
CA ARG A 86 11.90 11.34 -2.97
C ARG A 86 10.96 12.24 -3.77
N SER A 87 11.47 12.80 -4.86
CA SER A 87 10.65 13.61 -5.77
C SER A 87 9.70 12.73 -6.59
N GLU A 88 8.61 13.33 -7.07
CA GLU A 88 7.65 12.65 -7.94
C GLU A 88 8.31 12.15 -9.23
N GLU A 89 9.22 12.93 -9.83
CA GLU A 89 9.93 12.52 -11.04
C GLU A 89 10.84 11.31 -10.80
N GLU A 90 11.50 11.24 -9.65
CA GLU A 90 12.37 10.11 -9.31
C GLU A 90 11.56 8.81 -9.17
N VAL A 91 10.41 8.88 -8.50
CA VAL A 91 9.52 7.74 -8.29
C VAL A 91 8.93 7.27 -9.63
N ILE A 92 8.43 8.19 -10.45
CA ILE A 92 7.84 7.86 -11.75
C ILE A 92 8.87 7.20 -12.67
N LYS A 93 10.09 7.77 -12.78
CA LYS A 93 11.15 7.20 -13.63
C LYS A 93 11.56 5.79 -13.21
N GLU A 94 11.51 5.48 -11.92
CA GLU A 94 11.75 4.11 -11.44
C GLU A 94 10.63 3.16 -11.86
N LEU A 95 9.37 3.55 -11.64
CA LEU A 95 8.20 2.73 -11.98
C LEU A 95 8.08 2.50 -13.49
N GLU A 96 8.40 3.49 -14.32
CA GLU A 96 8.44 3.34 -15.79
C GLU A 96 9.43 2.25 -16.23
N LYS A 97 10.61 2.20 -15.60
CA LYS A 97 11.61 1.15 -15.88
C LYS A 97 11.14 -0.22 -15.41
N LEU A 98 10.45 -0.29 -14.26
CA LEU A 98 9.92 -1.54 -13.73
C LEU A 98 8.74 -2.09 -14.54
N LEU A 99 7.93 -1.22 -15.14
CA LEU A 99 6.76 -1.61 -15.94
C LEU A 99 7.11 -1.96 -17.40
N SER A 100 8.27 -1.51 -17.89
CA SER A 100 8.71 -1.75 -19.28
C SER A 100 9.65 -2.96 -19.44
N GLY A 101 10.12 -3.55 -18.34
CA GLY A 101 10.94 -4.77 -18.32
C GLY A 101 10.13 -6.01 -17.97
#